data_AF-A0A8B8LMT9-F1
#
_entry.id   AF-A0A8B8LMT9-F1
#
_cell.length_a   1.000
_cell.length_b   1.000
_cell.length_c   1.000
_cell.angle_alpha   90.00
_cell.angle_beta   90.00
_cell.angle_gamma   90.00
#
_symmetry.space_group_name_H-M   'P 1'
#
loop_
_entity.id
_entity.type
_entity.pdbx_description
1 polymer ?
#
loop_
_entity_poly.entity_id
_entity_poly.type
_entity_poly.pdbx_seq_one_letter_code
_entity_poly.pdbx_strand_id
1 'polypeptide(L)'
;MDLDSVECVSSLDGMDEDEIHPNHHSEFSSTKPRNGATNNNNNSMGPAIIAPATSVHELLECPVCTNSMYPPIHQVFHCFGQYFCLHFEAFQLGMAPVYMAFLRFMGDENEARNYSYSLEVGANGRKLIWEGTPRSIRDSHRKVRDSHDGLIIQRNMALFFSGGDRKELKLRVTGRIWKEQQNPDAGVCIPNLCS
;
A
#
# COMPACT_ATOMS: atom_id res chain seq x y z
N MET A 1 2.04 -24.73 16.99
CA MET A 1 1.61 -23.63 16.10
C MET A 1 1.72 -24.13 14.68
N ASP A 2 0.64 -24.05 13.92
CA ASP A 2 0.67 -24.36 12.48
C ASP A 2 1.18 -23.13 11.73
N LEU A 3 2.11 -23.33 10.80
CA LEU A 3 2.81 -22.26 10.07
C LEU A 3 2.54 -22.40 8.58
N ASP A 4 2.16 -21.31 7.93
CA ASP A 4 2.04 -21.22 6.47
C ASP A 4 2.92 -20.10 5.92
N SER A 5 3.50 -20.31 4.74
CA SER A 5 4.43 -19.38 4.10
C SER A 5 3.75 -18.59 2.99
N VAL A 6 4.06 -17.31 2.88
CA VAL A 6 3.58 -16.44 1.81
C VAL A 6 4.79 -15.77 1.12
N GLU A 7 4.75 -15.59 -0.19
CA GLU A 7 5.83 -14.95 -0.94
C GLU A 7 5.23 -14.05 -2.03
N CYS A 8 5.72 -12.82 -2.12
CA CYS A 8 5.39 -11.88 -3.19
C CYS A 8 6.64 -11.26 -3.80
N VAL A 9 6.56 -10.93 -5.08
CA VAL A 9 7.58 -10.17 -5.79
C VAL A 9 6.91 -8.93 -6.37
N SER A 10 7.30 -7.75 -5.88
CA SER A 10 6.97 -6.50 -6.55
C SER A 10 7.87 -6.38 -7.78
N SER A 11 7.26 -6.36 -8.96
CA SER A 11 7.92 -6.00 -10.21
C SER A 11 7.26 -4.70 -10.66
N LEU A 12 7.96 -3.59 -10.49
CA LEU A 12 7.51 -2.32 -11.03
C LEU A 12 8.47 -1.93 -12.15
N ASP A 13 7.98 -1.98 -13.39
CA ASP A 13 8.73 -1.50 -14.54
C ASP A 13 9.00 0.00 -14.38
N GLY A 14 10.21 0.41 -14.74
CA GLY A 14 10.87 1.64 -14.31
C GLY A 14 9.97 2.87 -14.18
N MET A 15 9.92 3.44 -12.98
CA MET A 15 9.59 4.85 -12.85
C MET A 15 10.82 5.61 -13.36
N ASP A 16 10.74 6.19 -14.55
CA ASP A 16 11.77 7.10 -15.05
C ASP A 16 12.11 8.12 -13.95
N GLU A 17 13.41 8.32 -13.70
CA GLU A 17 13.91 9.15 -12.60
C GLU A 17 13.58 10.65 -12.74
N ASP A 18 12.80 11.03 -13.76
CA ASP A 18 12.48 12.41 -14.14
C ASP A 18 11.02 12.84 -13.90
N GLU A 19 10.08 11.98 -13.48
CA GLU A 19 8.66 12.37 -13.32
C GLU A 19 8.27 12.80 -11.90
N ILE A 20 9.14 13.53 -11.23
CA ILE A 20 8.76 14.41 -10.12
C ILE A 20 9.47 15.76 -10.33
N HIS A 21 9.02 16.54 -11.32
CA HIS A 21 9.42 17.94 -11.45
C HIS A 21 8.22 18.87 -11.71
N PRO A 22 8.29 20.13 -11.21
CA PRO A 22 7.15 21.03 -11.10
C PRO A 22 6.85 21.71 -12.43
N ASN A 23 5.55 21.96 -12.68
CA ASN A 23 4.98 22.86 -13.70
C ASN A 23 5.99 23.70 -14.51
N HIS A 24 6.15 23.37 -15.79
CA HIS A 24 6.47 24.39 -16.79
C HIS A 24 5.86 24.04 -18.15
N HIS A 25 5.02 24.95 -18.65
CA HIS A 25 4.44 24.97 -19.98
C HIS A 25 5.52 24.82 -21.07
N SER A 26 5.26 23.98 -22.07
CA SER A 26 5.75 24.19 -23.43
C SER A 26 4.70 23.73 -24.45
N GLU A 27 4.42 24.62 -25.40
CA GLU A 27 3.38 24.54 -26.42
C GLU A 27 3.61 23.39 -27.40
N PHE A 28 2.54 22.70 -27.80
CA PHE A 28 2.52 21.95 -29.06
C PHE A 28 1.41 22.45 -29.96
N SER A 29 1.83 23.09 -31.06
CA SER A 29 1.00 23.46 -32.20
C SER A 29 0.63 22.20 -32.99
N SER A 30 -0.66 22.00 -33.28
CA SER A 30 -1.12 21.21 -34.44
C SER A 30 -2.56 21.57 -34.82
N THR A 31 -2.73 21.83 -36.11
CA THR A 31 -3.85 22.47 -36.81
C THR A 31 -5.01 21.52 -37.22
N LYS A 32 -6.26 22.01 -37.15
CA LYS A 32 -7.39 21.99 -38.16
C LYS A 32 -8.79 21.81 -37.52
N PRO A 33 -9.92 22.09 -38.22
CA PRO A 33 -10.33 23.28 -38.96
C PRO A 33 -11.67 23.88 -38.42
N ARG A 34 -12.09 24.98 -39.05
CA ARG A 34 -13.13 25.98 -38.71
C ARG A 34 -14.59 25.47 -38.75
N ASN A 35 -15.47 25.97 -37.87
CA ASN A 35 -16.74 26.65 -38.20
C ASN A 35 -17.56 27.16 -36.99
N GLY A 36 -17.99 28.43 -37.05
CA GLY A 36 -19.37 28.83 -36.69
C GLY A 36 -19.70 29.35 -35.28
N ALA A 37 -19.42 30.64 -35.03
CA ALA A 37 -20.24 31.66 -34.34
C ALA A 37 -20.92 31.46 -32.95
N THR A 38 -20.83 32.57 -32.17
CA THR A 38 -21.82 33.22 -31.27
C THR A 38 -21.73 33.07 -29.73
N ASN A 39 -21.24 34.17 -29.11
CA ASN A 39 -21.67 34.93 -27.92
C ASN A 39 -21.84 34.37 -26.48
N ASN A 40 -21.24 35.16 -25.57
CA ASN A 40 -21.74 35.73 -24.30
C ASN A 40 -21.60 34.97 -22.96
N ASN A 41 -20.77 35.60 -22.09
CA ASN A 41 -21.04 36.05 -20.71
C ASN A 41 -21.69 35.09 -19.68
N ASN A 42 -20.96 34.73 -18.63
CA ASN A 42 -21.04 35.31 -17.27
C ASN A 42 -20.54 34.36 -16.16
N ASN A 43 -19.97 34.97 -15.11
CA ASN A 43 -19.66 34.39 -13.80
C ASN A 43 -20.84 33.64 -13.17
N SER A 44 -20.57 32.48 -12.54
CA SER A 44 -21.17 32.10 -11.25
C SER A 44 -20.53 30.84 -10.67
N MET A 45 -20.13 30.91 -9.40
CA MET A 45 -19.79 29.76 -8.56
C MET A 45 -20.91 28.72 -8.57
N GLY A 46 -20.56 27.45 -8.76
CA GLY A 46 -21.47 26.32 -8.72
C GLY A 46 -20.78 25.06 -8.18
N PRO A 47 -21.54 24.08 -7.66
CA PRO A 47 -21.01 22.99 -6.86
C PRO A 47 -20.20 22.02 -7.72
N ALA A 48 -19.17 21.38 -7.12
CA ALA A 48 -18.43 20.31 -7.76
C ALA A 48 -19.40 19.17 -8.14
N ILE A 49 -19.72 19.09 -9.43
CA ILE A 49 -20.46 17.98 -10.02
C ILE A 49 -19.50 16.79 -9.98
N ILE A 50 -19.79 15.81 -9.12
CA ILE A 50 -19.12 14.51 -9.19
C ILE A 50 -19.67 13.84 -10.46
N ALA A 51 -18.93 13.92 -11.55
CA ALA A 51 -19.24 13.15 -12.75
C ALA A 51 -19.11 11.65 -12.40
N PRO A 52 -20.02 10.79 -12.90
CA PRO A 52 -19.90 9.36 -12.68
C PRO A 52 -18.63 8.86 -13.37
N ALA A 53 -17.80 8.12 -12.64
CA ALA A 53 -16.56 7.55 -13.17
C ALA A 53 -16.88 6.74 -14.43
N THR A 54 -16.30 7.14 -15.56
CA THR A 54 -16.57 6.54 -16.87
C THR A 54 -15.65 5.35 -17.16
N SER A 55 -14.65 5.14 -16.31
CA SER A 55 -13.64 4.09 -16.43
C SER A 55 -13.12 3.70 -15.05
N VAL A 56 -12.69 2.44 -14.88
CA VAL A 56 -11.98 1.96 -13.68
C VAL A 56 -10.68 2.75 -13.41
N HIS A 57 -10.17 3.47 -14.40
CA HIS A 57 -8.97 4.29 -14.29
C HIS A 57 -9.16 5.51 -13.37
N GLU A 58 -10.33 6.18 -13.46
CA GLU A 58 -10.65 7.34 -12.61
C GLU A 58 -10.84 6.98 -11.13
N LEU A 59 -11.09 5.70 -10.81
CA LEU A 59 -11.14 5.17 -9.44
C LEU A 59 -9.76 4.94 -8.83
N LEU A 60 -8.70 4.91 -9.64
CA LEU A 60 -7.32 4.64 -9.25
C LEU A 60 -6.48 5.92 -9.23
N GLU A 61 -7.06 7.06 -9.55
CA GLU A 61 -6.37 8.35 -9.49
C GLU A 61 -6.56 8.96 -8.10
N CYS A 62 -5.45 9.30 -7.44
CA CYS A 62 -5.52 10.00 -6.17
C CYS A 62 -5.96 11.46 -6.44
N PRO A 63 -7.11 11.92 -5.90
CA PRO A 63 -7.61 13.26 -6.18
C PRO A 63 -6.73 14.39 -5.62
N VAL A 64 -5.68 14.04 -4.87
CA VAL A 64 -4.73 14.99 -4.26
C VAL A 64 -3.48 15.18 -5.12
N CYS A 65 -3.04 14.18 -5.88
CA CYS A 65 -1.74 14.22 -6.55
C CYS A 65 -1.73 13.82 -8.04
N THR A 66 -2.88 13.49 -8.64
CA THR A 66 -3.02 13.18 -10.09
C THR A 66 -2.09 12.10 -10.65
N ASN A 67 -1.37 11.37 -9.79
CA ASN A 67 -0.61 10.19 -10.17
C ASN A 67 -1.59 9.03 -10.37
N SER A 68 -1.36 8.22 -11.41
CA SER A 68 -1.92 6.86 -11.46
C SER A 68 -1.50 6.14 -10.18
N MET A 69 -2.44 5.77 -9.30
CA MET A 69 -2.13 4.72 -8.34
C MET A 69 -1.93 3.48 -9.20
N TYR A 70 -0.68 3.06 -9.33
CA TYR A 70 -0.44 1.66 -9.62
C TYR A 70 -1.28 0.88 -8.60
N PRO A 71 -2.20 0.00 -9.04
CA PRO A 71 -3.09 -0.66 -8.11
C PRO A 71 -2.20 -1.31 -7.05
N PRO A 72 -2.41 -1.01 -5.76
CA PRO A 72 -1.62 -1.64 -4.70
C PRO A 72 -1.62 -3.14 -4.95
N ILE A 73 -0.43 -3.75 -4.90
CA ILE A 73 -0.31 -5.19 -5.20
C ILE A 73 -1.04 -5.90 -4.06
N HIS A 74 -2.24 -6.36 -4.37
CA HIS A 74 -3.06 -7.16 -3.48
C HIS A 74 -2.91 -8.62 -3.87
N GLN A 75 -2.16 -9.37 -3.06
CA GLN A 75 -2.11 -10.82 -3.18
C GLN A 75 -2.95 -11.46 -2.09
N VAL A 76 -3.83 -12.36 -2.50
CA VAL A 76 -4.72 -13.07 -1.59
C VAL A 76 -4.15 -14.46 -1.32
N PHE A 77 -4.12 -14.83 -0.04
CA PHE A 77 -3.65 -16.11 0.46
C PHE A 77 -4.78 -16.81 1.19
N HIS A 78 -4.87 -18.13 1.07
CA HIS A 78 -5.85 -18.94 1.77
C HIS A 78 -5.14 -19.97 2.64
N CYS A 79 -5.22 -19.78 3.96
CA CYS A 79 -4.59 -20.65 4.95
C CYS A 79 -5.43 -20.70 6.22
N PHE A 80 -5.32 -21.79 7.00
CA PHE A 80 -6.12 -22.00 8.22
C PHE A 80 -7.65 -21.89 8.01
N GLY A 81 -8.14 -22.12 6.79
CA GLY A 81 -9.55 -21.95 6.41
C GLY A 81 -10.00 -20.50 6.34
N GLN A 82 -9.06 -19.55 6.22
CA GLN A 82 -9.31 -18.12 6.18
C GLN A 82 -8.57 -17.46 5.01
N TYR A 83 -9.01 -16.26 4.63
CA TYR A 83 -8.37 -15.47 3.58
C TYR A 83 -7.59 -14.30 4.18
N PHE A 84 -6.39 -14.09 3.66
CA PHE A 84 -5.51 -12.99 4.01
C PHE A 84 -5.14 -12.23 2.75
N CYS A 85 -4.91 -10.93 2.85
CA CYS A 85 -4.47 -10.09 1.75
C CYS A 85 -3.18 -9.38 2.15
N LEU A 86 -2.10 -9.59 1.40
CA LEU A 86 -0.94 -8.72 1.47
C LEU A 86 -1.26 -7.43 0.73
N HIS A 87 -0.98 -6.30 1.35
CA HIS A 87 -1.05 -4.98 0.75
C HIS A 87 0.36 -4.45 0.58
N PHE A 88 0.70 -4.00 -0.63
CA PHE A 88 1.95 -3.30 -0.91
C PHE A 88 1.64 -1.99 -1.64
N GLU A 89 2.07 -0.87 -1.07
CA GLU A 89 1.87 0.47 -1.65
C GLU A 89 3.11 1.35 -1.51
N ALA A 90 3.20 2.37 -2.36
CA ALA A 90 4.18 3.45 -2.24
C ALA A 90 3.46 4.73 -1.78
N PHE A 91 4.07 5.47 -0.86
CA PHE A 91 3.56 6.77 -0.42
C PHE A 91 4.69 7.71 0.02
N GLN A 92 4.36 8.97 0.28
CA GLN A 92 5.29 9.98 0.81
C GLN A 92 5.21 10.02 2.33
N LEU A 93 6.31 9.71 3.01
CA LEU A 93 6.46 9.93 4.45
C LEU A 93 7.24 11.22 4.68
N GLY A 94 6.50 12.31 4.92
CA GLY A 94 7.07 13.66 4.88
C GLY A 94 7.49 14.00 3.45
N MET A 95 8.79 14.21 3.23
CA MET A 95 9.38 14.48 1.91
C MET A 95 10.07 13.26 1.29
N ALA A 96 9.99 12.09 1.93
CA ALA A 96 10.72 10.90 1.51
C ALA A 96 9.77 9.86 0.88
N PRO A 97 10.04 9.36 -0.34
CA PRO A 97 9.29 8.25 -0.92
C PRO A 97 9.61 6.95 -0.17
N VAL A 98 8.57 6.27 0.28
CA VAL A 98 8.66 4.99 0.99
C VAL A 98 7.72 3.97 0.37
N TYR A 99 8.06 2.70 0.54
CA TYR A 99 7.20 1.55 0.30
C TYR A 99 6.68 1.03 1.64
N MET A 100 5.47 0.49 1.65
CA MET A 100 4.90 -0.15 2.83
C MET A 100 4.24 -1.48 2.45
N ALA A 101 4.51 -2.50 3.25
CA ALA A 101 3.91 -3.82 3.14
C ALA A 101 3.24 -4.23 4.46
N PHE A 102 2.02 -4.74 4.40
CA PHE A 102 1.32 -5.27 5.58
C PHE A 102 0.29 -6.33 5.19
N LEU A 103 -0.01 -7.23 6.13
CA LEU A 103 -1.01 -8.28 5.94
C LEU A 103 -2.36 -7.85 6.54
N ARG A 104 -3.44 -8.13 5.82
CA ARG A 104 -4.82 -7.90 6.25
C ARG A 104 -5.58 -9.22 6.32
N PHE A 105 -6.40 -9.38 7.34
CA PHE A 105 -7.29 -10.52 7.53
C PHE A 105 -8.66 -10.23 6.93
N MET A 106 -9.19 -11.11 6.08
CA MET A 106 -10.52 -10.98 5.48
C MET A 106 -11.64 -11.43 6.43
N GLY A 107 -11.73 -10.78 7.58
CA GLY A 107 -12.76 -11.01 8.59
C GLY A 107 -12.77 -9.87 9.60
N ASP A 108 -13.19 -10.12 10.84
CA ASP A 108 -13.20 -9.10 11.88
C ASP A 108 -11.93 -9.05 12.74
N GLU A 109 -11.84 -8.01 13.58
CA GLU A 109 -10.67 -7.75 14.42
C GLU A 109 -10.49 -8.79 15.54
N ASN A 110 -11.57 -9.40 16.03
CA ASN A 110 -11.48 -10.41 17.09
C ASN A 110 -10.92 -11.71 16.55
N GLU A 111 -11.35 -12.10 15.36
CA GLU A 111 -10.82 -13.26 14.65
C GLU A 111 -9.36 -13.06 14.24
N ALA A 112 -9.03 -11.86 13.73
CA ALA A 112 -7.69 -11.49 13.30
C ALA A 112 -6.63 -11.68 14.39
N ARG A 113 -6.97 -11.41 15.66
CA ARG A 113 -6.10 -11.57 16.84
C ARG A 113 -5.66 -13.01 17.11
N ASN A 114 -6.32 -14.00 16.52
CA ASN A 114 -5.88 -15.39 16.62
C ASN A 114 -4.71 -15.70 15.67
N TYR A 115 -4.30 -14.74 14.84
CA TYR A 115 -3.23 -14.90 13.88
C TYR A 115 -2.13 -13.88 14.13
N SER A 116 -0.92 -14.28 13.79
CA SER A 116 0.26 -13.45 13.75
C SER A 116 0.93 -13.65 12.40
N TYR A 117 1.67 -12.64 11.95
CA TYR A 117 2.41 -12.71 10.71
C TYR A 117 3.79 -12.07 10.85
N SER A 118 4.68 -12.46 9.94
CA SER A 118 5.96 -11.80 9.71
C SER A 118 6.07 -11.45 8.24
N LEU A 119 6.65 -10.28 7.92
CA LEU A 119 7.11 -9.90 6.58
C LEU A 119 8.61 -9.63 6.64
N GLU A 120 9.34 -10.15 5.68
CA GLU A 120 10.79 -10.02 5.55
C GLU A 120 11.14 -9.48 4.16
N VAL A 121 12.07 -8.53 4.13
CA VAL A 121 12.81 -8.14 2.92
C VAL A 121 14.29 -8.24 3.22
N GLY A 122 15.08 -8.77 2.29
CA GLY A 122 16.50 -8.95 2.53
C GLY A 122 17.30 -9.33 1.31
N ALA A 123 18.56 -8.96 1.33
CA ALA A 123 19.59 -9.31 0.35
C ALA A 123 20.98 -9.12 0.98
N ASN A 124 22.01 -9.77 0.42
CA ASN A 124 23.41 -9.56 0.82
C ASN A 124 23.67 -9.72 2.33
N GLY A 125 23.03 -10.71 2.97
CA GLY A 125 23.18 -10.98 4.40
C GLY A 125 22.53 -9.94 5.32
N ARG A 126 21.75 -8.99 4.79
CA ARG A 126 20.97 -8.02 5.55
C ARG A 126 19.48 -8.27 5.33
N LYS A 127 18.68 -8.03 6.37
CA LYS A 127 17.23 -8.14 6.29
C LYS A 127 16.53 -7.16 7.21
N LEU A 128 15.33 -6.75 6.82
CA LEU A 128 14.33 -6.10 7.67
C LEU A 128 13.18 -7.07 7.87
N ILE A 129 12.71 -7.17 9.11
CA ILE A 129 11.57 -8.00 9.49
C ILE A 129 10.57 -7.13 10.22
N TRP A 130 9.30 -7.28 9.88
CA TRP A 130 8.15 -6.75 10.60
C TRP A 130 7.29 -7.92 11.07
N GLU A 131 6.87 -7.91 12.33
CA GLU A 131 5.95 -8.91 12.88
C GLU A 131 4.77 -8.22 13.58
N GLY A 132 3.59 -8.82 13.49
CA GLY A 132 2.40 -8.28 14.14
C GLY A 132 1.14 -9.10 13.89
N THR A 133 -0.01 -8.55 14.29
CA THR A 133 -1.33 -9.13 14.04
C THR A 133 -1.88 -8.54 12.72
N PRO A 134 -2.42 -9.37 11.80
CA PRO A 134 -2.98 -8.84 10.56
C PRO A 134 -4.18 -7.95 10.86
N ARG A 135 -4.29 -6.80 10.19
CA ARG A 135 -5.43 -5.88 10.39
C ARG A 135 -6.69 -6.40 9.71
N SER A 136 -7.86 -6.25 10.34
CA SER A 136 -9.12 -6.58 9.68
C SER A 136 -9.30 -5.79 8.37
N ILE A 137 -9.87 -6.43 7.34
CA ILE A 137 -10.24 -5.74 6.10
C ILE A 137 -11.30 -4.64 6.31
N ARG A 138 -11.97 -4.65 7.47
CA ARG A 138 -12.93 -3.61 7.88
C ARG A 138 -12.25 -2.28 8.23
N ASP A 139 -10.98 -2.31 8.64
CA ASP A 139 -10.16 -1.10 8.77
C ASP A 139 -9.72 -0.62 7.39
N SER A 140 -9.86 0.67 7.06
CA SER A 140 -9.39 1.18 5.78
C SER A 140 -7.86 1.07 5.66
N HIS A 141 -7.34 0.80 4.46
CA HIS A 141 -5.88 0.77 4.22
C HIS A 141 -5.22 2.12 4.60
N ARG A 142 -5.92 3.24 4.40
CA ARG A 142 -5.48 4.58 4.85
C ARG A 142 -5.23 4.64 6.35
N LYS A 143 -6.11 4.06 7.18
CA LYS A 143 -5.93 4.04 8.63
C LYS A 143 -4.66 3.30 9.02
N VAL A 144 -4.38 2.15 8.38
CA VAL A 144 -3.17 1.35 8.63
C VAL A 144 -1.91 2.12 8.21
N ARG A 145 -1.95 2.75 7.03
CA ARG A 145 -0.86 3.59 6.50
C ARG A 145 -0.57 4.78 7.39
N ASP A 146 -1.59 5.53 7.78
CA ASP A 146 -1.44 6.76 8.57
C ASP A 146 -0.95 6.46 10.00
N SER A 147 -1.24 5.26 10.52
CA SER A 147 -0.68 4.77 11.79
C SER A 147 0.70 4.11 11.66
N HIS A 148 1.25 3.97 10.44
CA HIS A 148 2.52 3.31 10.16
C HIS A 148 2.58 1.86 10.68
N ASP A 149 1.45 1.15 10.63
CA ASP A 149 1.28 -0.20 11.18
C ASP A 149 1.61 -1.26 10.11
N GLY A 150 2.89 -1.33 9.73
CA GLY A 150 3.38 -2.22 8.67
C GLY A 150 4.87 -2.05 8.40
N LEU A 151 5.41 -2.92 7.53
CA LEU A 151 6.81 -2.88 7.12
C LEU A 151 7.05 -1.68 6.18
N ILE A 152 7.66 -0.62 6.71
CA ILE A 152 8.05 0.56 5.92
C ILE A 152 9.51 0.45 5.47
N ILE A 153 9.74 0.67 4.17
CA ILE A 153 11.05 0.56 3.54
C ILE A 153 11.29 1.82 2.70
N GLN A 154 12.34 2.57 3.03
CA GLN A 154 12.74 3.73 2.22
C GLN A 154 13.19 3.28 0.82
N ARG A 155 12.95 4.12 -0.19
CA ARG A 155 13.29 3.82 -1.60
C ARG A 155 14.70 3.28 -1.78
N ASN A 156 15.71 3.93 -1.19
CA ASN A 156 17.11 3.51 -1.32
C ASN A 156 17.37 2.11 -0.73
N MET A 157 16.68 1.75 0.35
CA MET A 157 16.77 0.41 0.93
C MET A 157 16.05 -0.63 0.07
N ALA A 158 14.88 -0.30 -0.47
CA ALA A 158 14.13 -1.19 -1.35
C ALA A 158 14.91 -1.52 -2.64
N LEU A 159 15.55 -0.51 -3.23
CA LEU A 159 16.43 -0.68 -4.39
C LEU A 159 17.69 -1.50 -4.04
N PHE A 160 18.27 -1.30 -2.85
CA PHE A 160 19.37 -2.13 -2.37
C PHE A 160 18.97 -3.62 -2.25
N PHE A 161 17.79 -3.90 -1.70
CA PHE A 161 17.29 -5.27 -1.57
C PHE A 161 16.81 -5.90 -2.89
N SER A 162 16.59 -5.09 -3.92
CA SER A 162 16.24 -5.58 -5.26
C SER A 162 17.42 -6.23 -6.00
N GLY A 163 18.67 -6.04 -5.55
CA GLY A 163 19.85 -6.75 -6.05
C GLY A 163 20.33 -6.41 -7.46
N GLY A 164 19.62 -5.54 -8.20
CA GLY A 164 19.95 -5.10 -9.56
C GLY A 164 20.83 -3.85 -9.62
N ASP A 165 20.74 -3.12 -10.73
CA ASP A 165 21.47 -1.86 -10.99
C ASP A 165 20.90 -0.63 -10.22
N ARG A 166 19.98 -0.88 -9.29
CA ARG A 166 19.24 0.11 -8.48
C ARG A 166 18.34 1.04 -9.30
N LYS A 167 18.02 0.72 -10.55
CA LYS A 167 17.07 1.49 -11.36
C LYS A 167 15.66 0.92 -11.30
N GLU A 168 15.56 -0.41 -11.24
CA GLU A 168 14.29 -1.12 -11.22
C GLU A 168 13.97 -1.66 -9.81
N LEU A 169 12.70 -1.56 -9.41
CA LEU A 169 12.23 -2.15 -8.16
C LEU A 169 11.84 -3.61 -8.40
N LYS A 170 12.67 -4.54 -7.89
CA LYS A 170 12.45 -6.00 -7.87
C LYS A 170 12.44 -6.51 -6.44
N LEU A 171 11.69 -5.82 -5.57
CA LEU A 171 11.69 -6.14 -4.17
C LEU A 171 10.84 -7.39 -3.94
N ARG A 172 11.49 -8.45 -3.43
CA ARG A 172 10.81 -9.65 -2.94
C ARG A 172 10.47 -9.47 -1.47
N VAL A 173 9.19 -9.58 -1.12
CA VAL A 173 8.71 -9.64 0.25
C VAL A 173 8.29 -11.07 0.54
N THR A 174 8.94 -11.71 1.49
CA THR A 174 8.53 -13.01 2.01
C THR A 174 7.76 -12.82 3.29
N GLY A 175 6.88 -13.74 3.62
CA GLY A 175 6.12 -13.67 4.85
C GLY A 175 5.73 -15.04 5.37
N ARG A 176 5.28 -15.04 6.61
CA ARG A 176 4.77 -16.24 7.29
C ARG A 176 3.54 -15.86 8.08
N ILE A 177 2.57 -16.76 8.16
CA ILE A 177 1.35 -16.62 8.95
C ILE A 177 1.29 -17.81 9.89
N TRP A 178 1.02 -17.55 11.17
CA TRP A 178 0.75 -18.61 12.13
C TRP A 178 -0.46 -18.27 12.99
N LYS A 179 -1.11 -19.32 13.49
CA LYS A 179 -2.21 -19.21 14.42
C LYS A 179 -1.68 -19.28 15.86
N GLU A 180 -2.04 -18.29 16.67
CA GLU A 180 -1.76 -18.30 18.10
C GLU A 180 -2.64 -19.38 18.77
N GLN A 181 -2.02 -20.24 19.57
CA GLN A 181 -2.78 -21.19 20.38
C GLN A 181 -3.43 -20.40 21.53
N GLN A 182 -4.76 -20.44 21.61
CA GLN A 182 -5.45 -20.05 22.83
C GLN A 182 -5.01 -21.01 23.93
N ASN A 183 -4.08 -20.57 24.78
CA ASN A 183 -3.69 -21.32 25.96
C ASN A 183 -4.79 -21.09 27.01
N PRO A 184 -5.62 -22.10 27.35
CA PRO A 184 -6.74 -21.90 28.27
C PRO A 184 -6.27 -21.50 29.68
N ASP A 185 -4.99 -21.71 29.99
CA ASP A 185 -4.37 -21.49 31.30
C ASP A 185 -3.70 -20.11 31.47
N ALA A 186 -3.78 -19.22 30.47
CA ALA A 186 -3.21 -17.85 30.57
C ALA A 186 -4.15 -16.85 31.28
N GLY A 187 -5.13 -17.35 32.03
CA GLY A 187 -5.95 -16.54 32.93
C GLY A 187 -5.35 -16.52 34.34
N VAL A 188 -5.29 -15.32 34.94
CA VAL A 188 -4.82 -15.01 36.30
C VAL A 188 -3.34 -14.62 36.41
N CYS A 189 -2.97 -13.48 35.79
CA CYS A 189 -1.97 -12.60 36.42
C CYS A 189 -2.72 -11.66 37.36
N ILE A 190 -2.72 -12.00 38.65
CA ILE A 190 -3.16 -11.10 39.73
C ILE A 190 -2.25 -9.87 39.69
N PRO A 191 -2.77 -8.63 39.63
CA PRO A 191 -1.92 -7.47 39.86
C PRO A 191 -1.50 -7.51 41.33
N ASN A 192 -0.20 -7.71 41.58
CA ASN A 192 0.36 -7.59 42.92
C ASN A 192 0.02 -6.20 43.47
N LEU A 193 -0.84 -6.18 44.48
CA LEU A 193 -1.10 -5.03 45.32
C LEU A 193 0.17 -4.82 46.17
N CYS A 194 0.98 -3.82 45.81
CA CYS A 194 2.09 -3.40 46.65
C CYS A 194 1.54 -2.67 47.87
N SER A 195 1.77 -3.23 49.05
CA SER A 195 1.76 -2.51 50.35
C SER A 195 3.07 -1.77 50.55
#